data_AF-A0A378T6S0-F1
#
_entry.id   AF-A0A378T6S0-F1
#
_cell.length_a   1.000
_cell.length_b   1.000
_cell.length_c   1.000
_cell.angle_alpha   90.00
_cell.angle_beta   90.00
_cell.angle_gamma   90.00
#
_symmetry.space_group_name_H-M   'P 1'
#
loop_
_entity.id
_entity.type
_entity.pdbx_description
1 polymer ?
#
loop_
_entity_poly.entity_id
_entity_poly.type
_entity_poly.pdbx_seq_one_letter_code
_entity_poly.pdbx_strand_id
1 'polypeptide(L)'
;MIDTPLFINTVDKVVKNGDEWIVFGTTNGDSIVLDDEPLYFKTVVRDDVADDRLYIDTRFNLTARIGRNVFYHLIELGELSDEQGQTVLTLQSGGKTHRVIAPNFN
;
A
#
# COMPACT_ATOMS: atom_id res chain seq x y z
N MET A 1 20.53 6.09 9.64
CA MET A 1 19.45 5.09 9.47
C MET A 1 19.14 5.06 7.99
N ILE A 2 19.33 3.94 7.31
CA ILE A 2 19.23 3.84 5.84
C ILE A 2 17.81 4.24 5.42
N ASP A 3 17.73 5.29 4.61
CA ASP A 3 16.51 5.77 3.98
C ASP A 3 15.97 4.65 3.07
N THR A 4 14.66 4.42 3.12
CA THR A 4 13.99 3.21 2.60
C THR A 4 14.33 2.96 1.11
N PRO A 5 14.79 1.77 0.68
CA PRO A 5 15.44 1.62 -0.63
C PRO A 5 14.50 1.47 -1.85
N LEU A 6 13.18 1.37 -1.66
CA LEU A 6 12.22 1.19 -2.76
C LEU A 6 11.05 2.17 -2.67
N PHE A 7 10.71 2.78 -3.81
CA PHE A 7 9.57 3.67 -3.95
C PHE A 7 8.64 3.16 -5.04
N ILE A 8 7.37 2.97 -4.68
CA ILE A 8 6.29 2.53 -5.56
C ILE A 8 5.59 3.76 -6.12
N ASN A 9 5.55 3.87 -7.45
CA ASN A 9 4.98 5.02 -8.16
C ASN A 9 3.87 4.66 -9.14
N THR A 10 3.60 3.37 -9.36
CA THR A 10 2.50 2.88 -10.22
C THR A 10 1.77 1.71 -9.56
N VAL A 11 0.51 1.51 -9.97
CA VAL A 11 -0.31 0.36 -9.60
C VAL A 11 -1.24 0.02 -10.75
N ASP A 12 -1.37 -1.27 -11.02
CA ASP A 12 -2.23 -1.84 -12.05
C ASP A 12 -3.02 -3.03 -11.50
N LYS A 13 -4.14 -3.33 -12.16
CA LYS A 13 -4.87 -4.60 -12.00
C LYS A 13 -4.53 -5.54 -13.14
N VAL A 14 -4.13 -6.77 -12.81
CA VAL A 14 -3.81 -7.82 -13.78
C VAL A 14 -4.67 -9.04 -13.51
N VAL A 15 -5.34 -9.56 -14.55
CA VAL A 15 -6.07 -10.83 -14.45
C VAL A 15 -5.14 -11.99 -14.77
N LYS A 16 -5.01 -12.95 -13.86
CA LYS A 16 -4.21 -14.17 -14.06
C LYS A 16 -4.95 -15.37 -13.50
N ASN A 17 -5.16 -16.40 -14.33
CA ASN A 17 -5.89 -17.62 -13.98
C ASN A 17 -7.32 -17.40 -13.45
N GLY A 18 -7.96 -16.29 -13.85
CA GLY A 18 -9.31 -15.92 -13.40
C GLY A 18 -9.32 -15.03 -12.15
N ASP A 19 -8.19 -14.86 -11.47
CA ASP A 19 -8.06 -13.97 -10.32
C ASP A 19 -7.55 -12.59 -10.73
N GLU A 20 -8.09 -11.54 -10.12
CA GLU A 20 -7.58 -10.18 -10.23
C GLU A 20 -6.46 -9.94 -9.22
N TRP A 21 -5.32 -9.44 -9.67
CA TRP A 21 -4.14 -9.15 -8.87
C TRP A 21 -3.82 -7.66 -8.92
N ILE A 22 -3.56 -7.07 -7.76
CA ILE A 22 -2.98 -5.73 -7.64
C ILE A 22 -1.47 -5.85 -7.77
N VAL A 23 -0.89 -5.15 -8.76
CA VAL A 23 0.54 -5.17 -9.05
C VAL A 23 1.08 -3.75 -8.94
N PHE A 24 2.06 -3.55 -8.06
CA PHE A 24 2.77 -2.31 -7.89
C PHE A 24 4.01 -2.27 -8.79
N GLY A 25 4.30 -1.11 -9.38
CA GLY A 25 5.57 -0.85 -10.05
C GLY A 25 6.43 0.13 -9.24
N THR A 26 7.73 -0.19 -9.12
CA THR A 26 8.73 0.68 -8.48
C THR A 26 9.38 1.63 -9.48
N THR A 27 9.99 2.72 -8.99
CA THR A 27 10.76 3.64 -9.84
C THR A 27 11.95 3.00 -10.54
N ASN A 28 12.41 1.85 -10.05
CA ASN A 28 13.54 1.12 -10.61
C ASN A 28 13.09 0.07 -11.65
N GLY A 29 11.78 -0.05 -11.90
CA GLY A 29 11.21 -0.98 -12.88
C GLY A 29 10.82 -2.35 -12.32
N ASP A 30 10.94 -2.56 -11.01
CA ASP A 30 10.52 -3.82 -10.37
C ASP A 30 8.99 -3.88 -10.22
N SER A 31 8.44 -5.08 -10.25
CA SER A 31 7.02 -5.34 -9.96
C SER A 31 6.85 -6.09 -8.65
N ILE A 32 5.94 -5.61 -7.80
CA ILE A 32 5.58 -6.21 -6.52
C ILE A 32 4.11 -6.56 -6.55
N VAL A 33 3.76 -7.83 -6.39
CA VAL A 33 2.37 -8.30 -6.32
C VAL A 33 1.87 -8.19 -4.89
N LEU A 34 0.69 -7.61 -4.69
CA LEU A 34 -0.01 -7.67 -3.41
C LEU A 34 -0.57 -9.08 -3.23
N ASP A 35 0.08 -9.88 -2.39
CA ASP A 35 -0.23 -11.32 -2.22
C ASP A 35 -0.36 -11.71 -0.74
N ASP A 36 0.74 -11.86 0.00
CA ASP A 36 0.73 -12.16 1.44
C ASP A 36 1.35 -11.04 2.27
N GLU A 37 1.97 -10.06 1.62
CA GLU A 37 2.72 -9.02 2.31
C GLU A 37 1.77 -7.94 2.88
N PRO A 38 1.98 -7.51 4.13
CA PRO A 38 1.11 -6.55 4.77
C PRO A 38 1.33 -5.14 4.22
N LEU A 39 0.21 -4.44 4.02
CA LEU A 39 0.18 -2.98 3.87
C LEU A 39 0.05 -2.35 5.25
N TYR A 40 0.85 -1.31 5.53
CA TYR A 40 0.79 -0.61 6.81
C TYR A 40 1.21 0.84 6.70
N PHE A 41 0.62 1.67 7.57
CA PHE A 41 1.04 3.04 7.74
C PHE A 41 2.16 3.15 8.77
N LYS A 42 3.10 4.06 8.51
CA LYS A 42 4.09 4.51 9.48
C LYS A 42 4.12 6.04 9.49
N THR A 43 3.97 6.60 10.68
CA THR A 43 4.11 8.04 10.92
C THR A 43 5.60 8.42 10.89
N VAL A 44 5.93 9.40 10.06
CA VAL A 44 7.27 10.01 10.01
C VAL A 44 7.15 11.44 10.51
N VAL A 45 7.86 11.78 11.58
CA VAL A 45 7.90 13.14 12.12
C VAL A 45 9.13 13.86 11.59
N ARG A 46 8.94 15.02 10.98
CA ARG A 46 10.02 15.92 10.52
C ARG A 46 9.62 17.36 10.84
N ASP A 47 10.52 18.10 11.47
CA ASP A 47 10.31 19.51 11.83
C ASP A 47 8.96 19.74 12.55
N ASP A 48 8.66 18.87 13.53
CA ASP A 48 7.40 18.81 14.30
C ASP A 48 6.12 18.56 13.48
N VAL A 49 6.25 18.17 12.20
CA VAL A 49 5.14 17.77 11.34
C VAL A 49 5.11 16.25 11.23
N ALA A 50 3.99 15.64 11.61
CA ALA A 50 3.71 14.22 11.41
C ALA A 50 3.19 13.98 9.98
N ASP A 51 3.80 13.05 9.26
CA ASP A 51 3.42 12.62 7.91
C ASP A 51 3.25 11.10 7.88
N ASP A 52 2.00 10.66 7.75
CA ASP A 52 1.66 9.25 7.63
C ASP A 52 1.91 8.75 6.22
N ARG A 53 2.66 7.66 6.12
CA ARG A 53 3.09 7.07 4.85
C ARG A 53 2.71 5.60 4.82
N LEU A 54 2.15 5.19 3.69
CA LEU A 54 1.82 3.79 3.42
C LEU A 54 3.06 3.06 2.91
N TYR A 55 3.26 1.84 3.41
CA TYR A 55 4.33 0.94 3.01
C TYR A 55 3.78 -0.46 2.75
N ILE A 56 4.57 -1.24 2.02
CA ILE A 56 4.41 -2.68 1.86
C ILE A 56 5.76 -3.34 2.14
N ASP A 57 5.76 -4.44 2.89
CA ASP A 57 6.95 -5.29 2.98
C ASP A 57 7.09 -6.13 1.70
N THR A 58 8.31 -6.50 1.35
CA THR A 58 8.57 -7.29 0.14
C THR A 58 9.27 -8.58 0.53
N ARG A 59 9.14 -9.59 -0.34
CA ARG A 59 10.00 -10.78 -0.31
C ARG A 59 11.45 -10.28 -0.28
N PHE A 60 12.27 -10.74 0.67
CA PHE A 60 13.66 -10.29 0.97
C PHE A 60 13.82 -9.20 2.05
N ASN A 61 12.83 -8.96 2.93
CA ASN A 61 12.94 -8.02 4.05
C ASN A 61 13.26 -6.57 3.64
N LEU A 62 12.96 -6.20 2.39
CA LEU A 62 12.97 -4.79 1.98
C LEU A 62 11.56 -4.23 2.18
N THR A 63 11.47 -2.98 2.60
CA THR A 63 10.22 -2.25 2.67
C THR A 63 10.16 -1.27 1.51
N ALA A 64 9.00 -1.15 0.86
CA ALA A 64 8.75 -0.18 -0.20
C ALA A 64 7.74 0.86 0.26
N ARG A 65 8.05 2.14 0.03
CA ARG A 65 7.12 3.24 0.29
C ARG A 65 6.15 3.39 -0.88
N ILE A 66 4.86 3.48 -0.58
CA ILE A 66 3.82 3.74 -1.57
C ILE A 66 3.68 5.26 -1.79
N GLY A 67 3.79 5.69 -3.04
CA GLY A 67 3.56 7.08 -3.44
C GLY A 67 2.10 7.50 -3.24
N ARG A 68 1.87 8.79 -2.96
CA ARG A 68 0.51 9.32 -2.74
C ARG A 68 -0.42 9.10 -3.95
N ASN A 69 0.12 9.21 -5.15
CA ASN A 69 -0.62 8.93 -6.39
C ASN A 69 -1.10 7.48 -6.44
N VAL A 70 -0.25 6.52 -6.05
CA VAL A 70 -0.61 5.10 -5.98
C VAL A 70 -1.63 4.86 -4.88
N PHE A 71 -1.49 5.52 -3.74
CA PHE A 71 -2.47 5.41 -2.66
C PHE A 71 -3.87 5.85 -3.09
N TYR A 72 -4.00 6.96 -3.84
CA TYR A 72 -5.31 7.37 -4.36
C TYR A 72 -5.91 6.33 -5.30
N HIS A 73 -5.11 5.74 -6.19
CA HIS A 73 -5.60 4.64 -7.01
C HIS A 73 -6.01 3.44 -6.16
N LEU A 74 -5.29 3.08 -5.10
CA LEU A 74 -5.71 1.99 -4.20
C LEU A 74 -7.08 2.26 -3.56
N ILE A 75 -7.39 3.50 -3.21
CA ILE A 75 -8.73 3.87 -2.71
C ILE A 75 -9.79 3.59 -3.79
N GLU A 76 -9.52 3.90 -5.06
CA GLU A 76 -10.44 3.62 -6.18
C GLU A 76 -10.60 2.12 -6.46
N LEU A 77 -9.55 1.32 -6.20
CA LEU A 77 -9.56 -0.12 -6.43
C LEU A 77 -10.18 -0.93 -5.29
N GLY A 78 -10.39 -0.32 -4.13
CA GLY A 78 -10.89 -0.96 -2.91
C GLY A 78 -12.13 -0.28 -2.33
N GLU A 79 -12.42 -0.61 -1.08
CA GLU A 79 -13.54 -0.06 -0.32
C GLU A 79 -13.03 0.58 0.97
N LEU A 80 -13.46 1.81 1.23
CA LEU A 80 -13.24 2.48 2.51
C LEU A 80 -14.44 2.25 3.44
N SER A 81 -14.16 1.81 4.67
CA SER A 81 -15.15 1.65 5.73
C SER A 81 -14.72 2.39 7.01
N ASP A 82 -15.69 2.78 7.83
CA ASP A 82 -15.45 3.11 9.23
C ASP A 82 -15.73 1.87 10.08
N GLU A 83 -14.72 1.43 10.81
CA GLU A 83 -14.83 0.33 11.76
C GLU A 83 -14.36 0.80 13.14
N GLN A 84 -15.31 0.97 14.06
CA GLN A 84 -15.04 1.40 15.43
C GLN A 84 -14.28 2.74 15.51
N GLY A 85 -14.58 3.68 14.60
CA GLY A 85 -13.93 4.98 14.53
C GLY A 85 -12.54 4.95 13.88
N GLN A 86 -12.20 3.85 13.21
CA GLN A 86 -10.99 3.71 12.40
C GLN A 86 -11.38 3.63 10.93
N THR A 87 -10.70 4.41 10.08
CA THR A 87 -10.85 4.27 8.63
C THR A 87 -10.06 3.05 8.16
N VAL A 88 -10.73 2.10 7.50
CA VAL A 88 -10.12 0.89 6.95
C VAL A 88 -10.25 0.89 5.44
N LEU A 89 -9.13 0.71 4.73
CA LEU A 89 -9.13 0.39 3.31
C LEU A 89 -9.05 -1.12 3.13
N THR A 90 -10.06 -1.68 2.46
CA THR A 90 -10.14 -3.10 2.11
C THR A 90 -9.88 -3.27 0.61
N LEU A 91 -8.91 -4.12 0.27
CA LEU A 91 -8.48 -4.42 -1.10
C LEU A 91 -8.65 -5.91 -1.37
N GLN A 92 -9.01 -6.26 -2.61
CA GLN A 92 -9.01 -7.64 -3.10
C GLN A 92 -7.85 -7.83 -4.09
N SER A 93 -7.05 -8.87 -3.88
CA SER A 93 -5.94 -9.23 -4.77
C SER A 93 -5.67 -10.73 -4.66
N GLY A 94 -5.58 -11.43 -5.80
CA GLY A 94 -5.28 -12.86 -5.85
C GLY A 94 -6.29 -13.74 -5.11
N GLY A 95 -7.56 -13.33 -5.05
CA GLY A 95 -8.59 -14.00 -4.26
C GLY A 95 -8.47 -13.81 -2.73
N LYS A 96 -7.55 -12.95 -2.27
CA LYS A 96 -7.33 -12.62 -0.86
C LYS A 96 -7.79 -11.20 -0.54
N THR A 97 -8.21 -11.02 0.70
CA THR A 97 -8.60 -9.72 1.25
C THR A 97 -7.46 -9.13 2.06
N HIS A 98 -7.03 -7.93 1.66
CA HIS A 98 -6.02 -7.13 2.36
C HIS A 98 -6.68 -5.95 3.04
N ARG A 99 -6.35 -5.71 4.30
CA ARG A 99 -6.93 -4.63 5.09
C ARG A 99 -5.82 -3.78 5.66
N VAL A 100 -5.92 -2.47 5.45
CA VAL A 100 -5.01 -1.49 6.04
C VAL A 100 -5.82 -0.45 6.79
N ILE A 101 -5.47 -0.26 8.06
CA ILE A 101 -6.06 0.79 8.90
C ILE A 101 -5.35 2.09 8.53
N ALA A 102 -6.08 3.04 7.98
CA ALA A 102 -5.58 4.37 7.75
C ALA A 102 -5.55 5.14 9.08
N PRO A 103 -4.50 5.94 9.33
CA PRO A 103 -4.53 6.90 10.41
C PRO A 103 -5.64 7.92 10.15
N ASN A 104 -6.25 8.42 11.22
CA ASN A 104 -7.39 9.32 11.14
C ASN A 104 -7.10 10.49 10.19
N PHE A 105 -7.83 10.57 9.07
CA PHE A 105 -7.82 11.71 8.16
C PHE A 105 -8.57 12.85 8.84
N ASN A 106 -7.92 13.58 9.74
CA ASN A 106 -8.50 14.77 10.39
C ASN A 106 -8.03 16.04 9.71
#